data_AF-A0A3S4W8N8-F1
#
_entry.id   AF-A0A3S4W8N8-F1
#
_cell.length_a   1.000
_cell.length_b   1.000
_cell.length_c   1.000
_cell.angle_alpha   90.00
_cell.angle_beta   90.00
_cell.angle_gamma   90.00
#
_symmetry.space_group_name_H-M   'P 1'
#
loop_
_entity.id
_entity.type
_entity.pdbx_description
1 polymer ?
#
loop_
_entity_poly.entity_id
_entity_poly.type
_entity_poly.pdbx_seq_one_letter_code
_entity_poly.pdbx_strand_id
1 'polypeptide(L)'
;MKTVKFRVRNPIKWLAPLISTVYLIGVVFLCIQNFKFLLILTAGSRFLFLLVLAPAVAPLFLLLWLLSPARQVRMGEDRFVLAWGDDVLDQITYPEIAHMRITGIGQQLDIFDRAGVQRLHIEPLKGYYSNKSAEILDFMRTQLPHLENKVEKKKGQNNYVERYVDFPPQQNQGPQQPQPQPGWQQPHQQGGWQQPQPQTGWQQPQGQPGWQQSSQQPTYQQPQGQSGLR
;
A
#
# COMPACT_ATOMS: atom_id res chain seq x y z
N MET A 1 7.87 -6.07 -14.78
CA MET A 1 8.21 -6.52 -13.41
C MET A 1 9.30 -5.61 -12.85
N LYS A 2 9.12 -5.04 -11.67
CA LYS A 2 10.08 -4.14 -11.00
C LYS A 2 10.40 -4.68 -9.61
N THR A 3 11.68 -4.74 -9.26
CA THR A 3 12.12 -5.16 -7.93
C THR A 3 12.87 -4.01 -7.25
N VAL A 4 12.42 -3.63 -6.06
CA VAL A 4 13.05 -2.58 -5.25
C VAL A 4 13.61 -3.22 -3.99
N LYS A 5 14.94 -3.15 -3.81
CA LYS A 5 15.64 -3.67 -2.63
C LYS A 5 15.90 -2.52 -1.65
N PHE A 6 15.63 -2.76 -0.38
CA PHE A 6 15.90 -1.80 0.69
C PHE A 6 16.13 -2.51 2.02
N ARG A 7 16.67 -1.81 3.01
CA ARG A 7 16.73 -2.31 4.38
C ARG A 7 15.60 -1.71 5.19
N VAL A 8 14.96 -2.55 6.01
CA VAL A 8 13.95 -2.09 6.95
C VAL A 8 14.55 -1.99 8.35
N ARG A 9 13.94 -1.14 9.16
CA ARG A 9 14.23 -1.10 10.59
C ARG A 9 13.86 -2.45 11.23
N ASN A 10 14.71 -2.92 12.15
CA ASN A 10 14.39 -4.12 12.93
C ASN A 10 13.08 -3.89 13.72
N PRO A 11 12.11 -4.84 13.69
CA PRO A 11 10.89 -4.72 14.47
C PRO A 11 11.16 -4.56 15.98
N ILE A 12 12.24 -5.14 16.49
CA ILE A 12 12.66 -5.02 17.90
C ILE A 12 13.50 -3.74 18.05
N LYS A 13 12.83 -2.63 18.34
CA LYS A 13 13.44 -1.29 18.45
C LYS A 13 14.54 -1.20 19.54
N TRP A 14 14.48 -2.05 20.58
CA TRP A 14 15.43 -2.07 21.70
C TRP A 14 16.67 -2.94 21.47
N LEU A 15 16.68 -3.77 20.44
CA LEU A 15 17.78 -4.71 20.22
C LEU A 15 19.07 -3.98 19.81
N ALA A 16 18.96 -3.00 18.92
CA ALA A 16 20.09 -2.18 18.48
C ALA A 16 20.76 -1.40 19.64
N PRO A 17 20.03 -0.63 20.49
CA PRO A 17 20.66 0.04 21.61
C PRO A 17 21.23 -0.96 22.63
N LEU A 18 20.56 -2.08 22.89
CA LEU A 18 21.07 -3.12 23.81
C LEU A 18 22.42 -3.69 23.35
N ILE A 19 22.51 -4.13 22.09
CA ILE A 19 23.75 -4.68 21.51
C ILE A 19 24.86 -3.63 21.55
N SER A 20 24.54 -2.38 21.20
CA SER A 20 25.50 -1.27 21.26
C SER A 20 26.03 -1.05 22.67
N THR A 21 25.15 -0.99 23.67
CA THR A 21 25.54 -0.78 25.07
C THR A 21 26.44 -1.91 25.57
N VAL A 22 26.03 -3.17 25.38
CA VAL A 22 26.80 -4.33 25.85
C VAL A 22 28.17 -4.39 25.17
N TYR A 23 28.22 -4.15 23.86
CA TYR A 23 29.47 -4.16 23.11
C TYR A 23 30.42 -3.05 23.57
N LEU A 24 29.92 -1.82 23.71
CA LEU A 24 30.73 -0.68 24.16
C LEU A 24 31.24 -0.88 25.59
N ILE A 25 30.46 -1.47 26.49
CA ILE A 25 30.94 -1.84 27.83
C ILE A 25 32.14 -2.78 27.73
N GLY A 26 32.07 -3.80 26.86
CA GLY A 26 33.19 -4.72 26.61
C GLY A 26 34.43 -4.02 26.07
N VAL A 27 34.27 -3.13 25.08
CA VAL A 27 35.38 -2.35 24.51
C VAL A 27 36.01 -1.43 25.57
N VAL A 28 35.20 -0.74 26.37
CA VAL A 28 35.67 0.12 27.45
C VAL A 28 36.45 -0.69 28.49
N PHE A 29 35.95 -1.85 28.88
CA PHE A 29 36.64 -2.74 29.81
C PHE A 29 38.00 -3.21 29.26
N LEU A 30 38.05 -3.59 27.98
CA LEU A 30 39.29 -3.95 27.30
C LEU A 30 40.30 -2.79 27.29
N CYS A 31 39.83 -1.56 27.03
CA CYS A 31 40.66 -0.36 27.09
C CYS A 31 41.19 -0.08 28.50
N ILE A 32 40.38 -0.27 29.54
CA ILE A 32 40.79 -0.06 30.94
C ILE A 32 41.86 -1.09 31.32
N GLN A 33 41.65 -2.37 31.03
CA GLN A 33 42.62 -3.42 31.34
C GLN A 33 43.97 -3.21 30.66
N ASN A 34 43.96 -2.70 29.43
CA ASN A 34 45.15 -2.50 28.62
C ASN A 34 45.63 -1.04 28.59
N PHE A 35 45.14 -0.17 29.48
CA PHE A 35 45.33 1.28 29.39
C PHE A 35 46.81 1.69 29.33
N LYS A 36 47.65 1.11 30.20
CA LYS A 36 49.10 1.41 30.22
C LYS A 36 49.77 1.01 28.91
N PHE A 37 49.43 -0.15 28.37
CA PHE A 37 49.96 -0.63 27.10
C PHE A 37 49.52 0.26 25.94
N LEU A 38 48.24 0.62 25.88
CA LEU A 38 47.70 1.53 24.86
C LEU A 38 48.36 2.91 24.92
N LEU A 39 48.63 3.44 26.13
CA LEU A 39 49.28 4.74 26.31
C LEU A 39 50.72 4.74 25.82
N ILE A 40 51.46 3.64 26.06
CA ILE A 40 52.82 3.43 25.53
C ILE A 40 52.78 3.30 24.00
N LEU A 41 51.90 2.44 23.47
CA LEU A 41 51.78 2.16 22.04
C LEU A 41 51.42 3.41 21.22
N THR A 42 50.61 4.29 21.81
CA THR A 42 50.14 5.52 21.15
C THR A 42 51.00 6.73 21.45
N ALA A 43 52.03 6.58 22.30
CA ALA A 43 52.84 7.68 22.83
C ALA A 43 52.01 8.87 23.37
N GLY A 44 50.83 8.58 23.94
CA GLY A 44 49.88 9.59 24.41
C GLY A 44 49.12 10.35 23.32
N SER A 45 49.32 10.02 22.03
CA SER A 45 48.62 10.64 20.91
C SER A 45 47.17 10.17 20.81
N ARG A 46 46.24 11.13 20.82
CA ARG A 46 44.80 10.87 20.65
C ARG A 46 44.47 10.27 19.28
N PHE A 47 45.22 10.66 18.23
CA PHE A 47 44.98 10.17 16.87
C PHE A 47 45.35 8.70 16.74
N LEU A 48 46.53 8.32 17.23
CA LEU A 48 46.97 6.92 17.24
C LEU A 48 46.06 6.06 18.12
N PHE A 49 45.58 6.62 19.23
CA PHE A 49 44.60 5.93 20.08
C PHE A 49 43.29 5.65 19.33
N LEU A 50 42.74 6.61 18.60
CA LEU A 50 41.55 6.39 17.77
C LEU A 50 41.79 5.38 16.64
N LEU A 51 42.98 5.40 16.04
CA LEU A 51 43.37 4.44 15.00
C LEU A 51 43.41 3.01 15.53
N VAL A 52 44.00 2.82 16.73
CA VAL A 52 44.05 1.51 17.41
C VAL A 52 42.66 1.06 17.88
N LEU A 53 41.79 2.00 18.24
CA LEU A 53 40.42 1.71 18.66
C LEU A 53 39.49 1.38 17.48
N ALA A 54 39.77 1.91 16.29
CA ALA A 54 38.95 1.70 15.09
C ALA A 54 38.60 0.23 14.81
N PRO A 55 39.55 -0.74 14.79
CA PRO A 55 39.22 -2.14 14.59
C PRO A 55 38.40 -2.76 15.73
N ALA A 56 38.46 -2.21 16.95
CA ALA A 56 37.62 -2.66 18.06
C ALA A 56 36.17 -2.15 17.92
N VAL A 57 35.96 -1.00 17.27
CA VAL A 57 34.62 -0.41 17.07
C VAL A 57 33.99 -0.84 15.75
N ALA A 58 34.77 -1.15 14.72
CA ALA A 58 34.27 -1.55 13.40
C ALA A 58 33.27 -2.74 13.43
N PRO A 59 33.47 -3.80 14.25
CA PRO A 59 32.52 -4.90 14.33
C PRO A 59 31.15 -4.48 14.88
N LEU A 60 31.08 -3.46 15.75
CA LEU A 60 29.81 -2.92 16.23
C LEU A 60 28.99 -2.33 15.07
N PHE A 61 29.63 -1.55 14.20
CA PHE A 61 28.97 -1.01 13.01
C PHE A 61 28.44 -2.14 12.12
N LEU A 62 29.22 -3.22 11.94
CA LEU A 62 28.80 -4.39 11.17
C LEU A 62 27.62 -5.13 11.82
N LEU A 63 27.63 -5.30 13.13
CA LEU A 63 26.53 -5.93 13.88
C LEU A 63 25.24 -5.12 13.76
N LEU A 64 25.31 -3.79 13.96
CA LEU A 64 24.16 -2.90 13.82
C LEU A 64 23.65 -2.87 12.37
N TRP A 65 24.56 -2.95 11.40
CA TRP A 65 24.20 -3.08 9.99
C TRP A 65 23.46 -4.39 9.72
N LEU A 66 23.97 -5.52 10.21
CA LEU A 66 23.36 -6.84 10.04
C LEU A 66 21.98 -6.94 10.72
N LEU A 67 21.79 -6.19 11.82
CA LEU A 67 20.52 -6.10 12.53
C LEU A 67 19.37 -5.50 11.71
N SER A 68 19.68 -4.77 10.64
CA SER A 68 18.69 -4.16 9.74
C SER A 68 18.45 -5.11 8.55
N PRO A 69 17.36 -5.90 8.57
CA PRO A 69 17.14 -6.93 7.56
C PRO A 69 16.92 -6.31 6.18
N ALA A 70 17.55 -6.92 5.18
CA ALA A 70 17.31 -6.58 3.79
C ALA A 70 15.94 -7.12 3.36
N ARG A 71 15.09 -6.28 2.79
CA ARG A 71 13.80 -6.63 2.22
C ARG A 71 13.78 -6.27 0.74
N GLN A 72 12.93 -6.97 0.00
CA GLN A 72 12.75 -6.75 -1.42
C GLN A 72 11.25 -6.67 -1.68
N VAL A 73 10.85 -5.64 -2.42
CA VAL A 73 9.49 -5.51 -2.92
C VAL A 73 9.53 -5.86 -4.40
N ARG A 74 8.84 -6.94 -4.78
CA ARG A 74 8.68 -7.38 -6.16
C ARG A 74 7.27 -6.94 -6.60
N MET A 75 7.21 -6.14 -7.65
CA MET A 75 5.98 -5.60 -8.22
C MET A 75 5.84 -6.09 -9.67
N GLY A 76 4.81 -6.86 -9.96
CA GLY A 76 4.57 -7.41 -11.29
C GLY A 76 3.52 -8.52 -11.27
N GLU A 77 3.02 -8.89 -12.45
CA GLU A 77 1.99 -9.94 -12.60
C GLU A 77 0.75 -9.68 -11.72
N ASP A 78 0.29 -8.43 -11.68
CA ASP A 78 -0.84 -7.96 -10.85
C ASP A 78 -0.70 -8.25 -9.35
N ARG A 79 0.54 -8.41 -8.89
CA ARG A 79 0.87 -8.72 -7.50
C ARG A 79 1.96 -7.82 -6.96
N PHE A 80 1.81 -7.51 -5.69
CA PHE A 80 2.79 -6.86 -4.86
C PHE A 80 3.27 -7.88 -3.82
N VAL A 81 4.55 -8.20 -3.86
CA VAL A 81 5.14 -9.23 -2.99
C VAL A 81 6.26 -8.62 -2.17
N LEU A 82 6.14 -8.69 -0.85
CA LEU A 82 7.19 -8.37 0.08
C LEU A 82 7.97 -9.65 0.41
N ALA A 83 9.25 -9.66 0.05
CA ALA A 83 10.12 -10.83 0.17
C ALA A 83 11.38 -10.53 0.99
N TRP A 84 11.94 -11.60 1.56
CA TRP A 84 13.26 -11.65 2.18
C TRP A 84 14.11 -12.72 1.50
N GLY A 85 14.99 -12.29 0.59
CA GLY A 85 15.69 -13.23 -0.26
C GLY A 85 14.69 -13.96 -1.16
N ASP A 86 14.60 -15.27 -0.98
CA ASP A 86 13.65 -16.14 -1.69
C ASP A 86 12.35 -16.38 -0.91
N ASP A 87 12.31 -16.05 0.38
CA ASP A 87 11.11 -16.20 1.20
C ASP A 87 10.13 -15.07 0.96
N VAL A 88 8.86 -15.42 0.75
CA VAL A 88 7.75 -14.46 0.68
C VAL A 88 7.25 -14.20 2.09
N LEU A 89 7.32 -12.95 2.53
CA LEU A 89 6.82 -12.55 3.85
C LEU A 89 5.33 -12.24 3.80
N ASP A 90 4.92 -11.51 2.78
CA ASP A 90 3.54 -11.10 2.59
C ASP A 90 3.29 -10.71 1.12
N GLN A 91 2.04 -10.81 0.69
CA GLN A 91 1.62 -10.56 -0.68
C GLN A 91 0.21 -9.97 -0.73
N ILE A 92 -0.01 -9.07 -1.69
CA ILE A 92 -1.31 -8.48 -1.98
C ILE A 92 -1.47 -8.32 -3.49
N THR A 93 -2.65 -8.62 -4.02
CA THR A 93 -2.93 -8.42 -5.45
C THR A 93 -3.30 -6.96 -5.72
N TYR A 94 -3.05 -6.46 -6.93
CA TYR A 94 -3.34 -5.08 -7.28
C TYR A 94 -4.82 -4.69 -7.11
N PRO A 95 -5.81 -5.53 -7.47
CA PRO A 95 -7.22 -5.21 -7.26
C PRO A 95 -7.60 -5.09 -5.78
N GLU A 96 -6.93 -5.83 -4.89
CA GLU A 96 -7.16 -5.80 -3.44
C GLU A 96 -6.63 -4.53 -2.77
N ILE A 97 -5.70 -3.81 -3.40
CA ILE A 97 -5.14 -2.59 -2.84
C ILE A 97 -6.19 -1.48 -2.92
N ALA A 98 -6.54 -0.89 -1.78
CA ALA A 98 -7.47 0.24 -1.71
C ALA A 98 -6.73 1.56 -1.62
N HIS A 99 -5.77 1.64 -0.72
CA HIS A 99 -5.03 2.87 -0.48
C HIS A 99 -3.59 2.56 -0.07
N MET A 100 -2.70 3.44 -0.51
CA MET A 100 -1.32 3.50 -0.08
C MET A 100 -1.04 4.88 0.48
N ARG A 101 -0.26 4.93 1.56
CA ARG A 101 0.20 6.21 2.11
C ARG A 101 1.68 6.19 2.41
N ILE A 102 2.33 7.31 2.11
CA ILE A 102 3.69 7.61 2.55
C ILE A 102 3.60 8.66 3.65
N THR A 103 4.10 8.32 4.84
CA THR A 103 4.02 9.19 6.02
C THR A 103 5.39 9.45 6.65
N GLY A 104 5.50 10.61 7.29
CA GLY A 104 6.67 11.01 8.06
C GLY A 104 7.97 11.24 7.26
N ILE A 105 8.99 11.73 7.97
CA ILE A 105 10.32 12.03 7.40
C ILE A 105 11.02 10.76 6.88
N GLY A 106 10.71 9.60 7.45
CA GLY A 106 11.26 8.32 7.04
C GLY A 106 10.66 7.75 5.75
N GLN A 107 9.64 8.40 5.19
CA GLN A 107 8.82 7.89 4.09
C GLN A 107 8.32 6.46 4.37
N GLN A 108 7.64 6.29 5.50
CA GLN A 108 7.01 5.02 5.85
C GLN A 108 5.89 4.74 4.86
N LEU A 109 5.88 3.56 4.25
CA LEU A 109 4.86 3.13 3.29
C LEU A 109 3.91 2.15 3.98
N ASP A 110 2.65 2.52 4.05
CA ASP A 110 1.56 1.65 4.48
C ASP A 110 0.67 1.30 3.29
N ILE A 111 0.28 0.04 3.19
CA ILE A 111 -0.62 -0.47 2.16
C ILE A 111 -1.81 -1.14 2.83
N PHE A 112 -3.00 -0.75 2.38
CA PHE A 112 -4.26 -1.22 2.94
C PHE A 112 -5.11 -1.90 1.88
N ASP A 113 -5.84 -2.91 2.31
CA ASP A 113 -6.79 -3.61 1.46
C ASP A 113 -8.13 -2.87 1.34
N ARG A 114 -9.03 -3.42 0.51
CA ARG A 114 -10.41 -2.95 0.32
C ARG A 114 -11.26 -2.98 1.60
N ALA A 115 -10.92 -3.81 2.56
CA ALA A 115 -11.60 -3.85 3.86
C ALA A 115 -11.08 -2.74 4.81
N GLY A 116 -10.07 -1.97 4.40
CA GLY A 116 -9.43 -0.95 5.23
C GLY A 116 -8.43 -1.52 6.23
N VAL A 117 -8.08 -2.81 6.12
CA VAL A 117 -7.09 -3.45 6.98
C VAL A 117 -5.70 -3.14 6.45
N GLN A 118 -4.80 -2.75 7.35
CA GLN A 118 -3.40 -2.55 7.01
C GLN A 118 -2.74 -3.91 6.76
N ARG A 119 -2.36 -4.17 5.51
CA ARG A 119 -1.73 -5.43 5.11
C ARG A 119 -0.22 -5.33 5.25
N LEU A 120 0.36 -4.30 4.66
CA LEU A 120 1.81 -4.12 4.64
C LEU A 120 2.20 -2.82 5.34
N HIS A 121 3.21 -2.94 6.20
CA HIS A 121 3.89 -1.81 6.84
C HIS A 121 5.37 -1.86 6.50
N ILE A 122 5.86 -0.82 5.84
CA ILE A 122 7.25 -0.74 5.40
C ILE A 122 7.86 0.55 5.96
N GLU A 123 8.81 0.40 6.88
CA GLU A 123 9.64 1.49 7.39
C GLU A 123 11.08 1.34 6.87
N PRO A 124 11.45 2.05 5.79
CA PRO A 124 12.81 2.03 5.28
C PRO A 124 13.77 2.61 6.32
N LEU A 125 15.01 2.11 6.31
CA LEU A 125 16.08 2.70 7.10
C LEU A 125 16.31 4.17 6.66
N LYS A 126 16.20 5.09 7.63
CA LYS A 126 16.29 6.54 7.40
C LYS A 126 17.59 6.91 6.66
N GLY A 127 17.48 7.91 5.78
CA GLY A 127 18.60 8.44 5.01
C GLY A 127 18.77 7.72 3.68
N TYR A 128 19.37 6.53 3.68
CA TYR A 128 19.83 5.89 2.44
C TYR A 128 18.70 5.26 1.60
N TYR A 129 17.57 4.91 2.20
CA TYR A 129 16.47 4.19 1.53
C TYR A 129 15.13 4.92 1.58
N SER A 130 15.06 6.17 2.05
CA SER A 130 13.79 6.90 2.17
C SER A 130 13.10 7.05 0.83
N ASN A 131 13.84 7.29 -0.26
CA ASN A 131 13.29 7.43 -1.61
C ASN A 131 12.67 6.13 -2.18
N LYS A 132 12.92 4.97 -1.56
CA LYS A 132 12.43 3.68 -2.08
C LYS A 132 10.92 3.52 -1.94
N SER A 133 10.34 4.06 -0.87
CA SER A 133 8.88 4.10 -0.71
C SER A 133 8.21 4.94 -1.80
N ALA A 134 8.77 6.11 -2.12
CA ALA A 134 8.30 6.94 -3.23
C ALA A 134 8.43 6.21 -4.57
N GLU A 135 9.57 5.55 -4.81
CA GLU A 135 9.81 4.77 -6.03
C GLU A 135 8.79 3.63 -6.22
N ILE A 136 8.42 2.95 -5.13
CA ILE A 136 7.38 1.92 -5.10
C ILE A 136 6.01 2.53 -5.43
N LEU A 137 5.64 3.61 -4.73
CA LEU A 137 4.36 4.27 -4.93
C LEU A 137 4.22 4.82 -6.36
N ASP A 138 5.27 5.47 -6.88
CA ASP A 138 5.27 6.01 -8.24
C ASP A 138 5.16 4.90 -9.29
N PHE A 139 5.77 3.74 -9.05
CA PHE A 139 5.53 2.58 -9.92
C PHE A 139 4.06 2.16 -9.89
N MET A 140 3.46 2.00 -8.72
CA MET A 140 2.04 1.59 -8.58
C MET A 140 1.08 2.57 -9.27
N ARG A 141 1.38 3.87 -9.23
CA ARG A 141 0.63 4.92 -9.94
C ARG A 141 0.66 4.79 -11.46
N THR A 142 1.70 4.17 -12.03
CA THR A 142 1.73 3.88 -13.47
C THR A 142 0.89 2.66 -13.84
N GLN A 143 0.65 1.76 -12.90
CA GLN A 143 -0.04 0.49 -13.14
C GLN A 143 -1.54 0.58 -12.86
N LEU A 144 -1.96 1.47 -11.95
CA LEU A 144 -3.34 1.54 -11.48
C LEU A 144 -3.92 2.95 -11.61
N PRO A 145 -5.21 3.07 -11.94
CA PRO A 145 -5.92 4.33 -11.82
C PRO A 145 -5.87 4.76 -10.34
N HIS A 146 -5.62 6.04 -10.10
CA HIS A 146 -5.37 6.52 -8.76
C HIS A 146 -5.85 7.96 -8.55
N LEU A 147 -6.11 8.30 -7.29
CA LEU A 147 -6.36 9.65 -6.82
C LEU A 147 -5.28 9.96 -5.79
N GLU A 148 -4.48 11.00 -6.03
CA GLU A 148 -3.37 11.37 -5.15
C GLU A 148 -3.67 12.68 -4.43
N ASN A 149 -3.47 12.66 -3.12
CA ASN A 149 -3.42 13.85 -2.27
C ASN A 149 -2.02 13.98 -1.66
N LYS A 150 -1.45 15.18 -1.72
CA LYS A 150 -0.14 15.51 -1.16
C LYS A 150 -0.29 16.54 -0.06
N VAL A 151 0.27 16.25 1.09
CA VAL A 151 0.26 17.16 2.24
C VAL A 151 1.70 17.49 2.61
N GLU A 152 2.07 18.75 2.41
CA GLU A 152 3.37 19.24 2.88
C GLU A 152 3.33 19.46 4.38
N LYS A 153 4.29 18.87 5.09
CA LYS A 153 4.45 19.02 6.53
C LYS A 153 5.83 19.49 6.88
N LYS A 154 5.91 20.29 7.94
CA LYS A 154 7.16 20.74 8.54
C LYS A 154 7.28 20.16 9.93
N LYS A 155 8.43 19.53 10.22
CA LYS A 155 8.77 19.04 11.56
C LYS A 155 10.19 19.46 11.90
N GLY A 156 10.30 20.42 12.81
CA GLY A 156 11.56 21.11 13.09
C GLY A 156 12.04 21.88 11.86
N GLN A 157 13.29 21.67 11.46
CA GLN A 157 13.87 22.26 10.24
C GLN A 157 13.58 21.47 8.96
N ASN A 158 12.98 20.27 9.08
CA ASN A 158 12.75 19.41 7.93
C ASN A 158 11.34 19.62 7.34
N ASN A 159 11.28 19.86 6.03
CA ASN A 159 10.06 19.79 5.24
C ASN A 159 9.97 18.39 4.61
N TYR A 160 8.80 17.76 4.67
CA TYR A 160 8.53 16.47 4.04
C TYR A 160 7.11 16.44 3.49
N VAL A 161 6.91 15.66 2.44
CA VAL A 161 5.61 15.50 1.78
C VAL A 161 5.03 14.16 2.18
N GLU A 162 3.87 14.17 2.81
CA GLU A 162 3.06 12.98 2.95
C GLU A 162 2.20 12.81 1.70
N ARG A 163 2.10 11.57 1.22
CA ARG A 163 1.37 11.23 0.01
C ARG A 163 0.31 10.21 0.37
N TYR A 164 -0.92 10.48 -0.01
CA TYR A 164 -2.06 9.58 0.18
C TYR A 164 -2.59 9.26 -1.21
N VAL A 165 -2.61 7.98 -1.56
CA VAL A 165 -3.00 7.52 -2.89
C VAL A 165 -4.09 6.48 -2.75
N ASP A 166 -5.27 6.83 -3.24
CA ASP A 166 -6.42 5.94 -3.30
C ASP A 166 -6.47 5.29 -4.68
N PHE A 167 -6.67 3.97 -4.71
CA PHE A 167 -6.82 3.19 -5.92
C PHE A 167 -8.29 2.78 -6.00
N PRO A 168 -9.15 3.44 -6.79
CA PRO A 168 -10.55 3.03 -6.91
C PRO A 168 -10.67 1.58 -7.40
N PRO A 169 -11.78 0.88 -7.09
CA PRO A 169 -12.02 -0.44 -7.65
C PRO A 169 -11.98 -0.34 -9.17
N GLN A 170 -11.21 -1.20 -9.81
CA GLN A 170 -11.31 -1.37 -11.24
C GLN A 170 -12.71 -1.93 -11.48
N GLN A 171 -13.61 -1.11 -12.02
CA GLN A 171 -14.84 -1.64 -12.57
C GLN A 171 -14.40 -2.69 -13.58
N ASN A 172 -14.65 -3.97 -13.28
CA ASN A 172 -14.72 -4.96 -14.33
C ASN A 172 -15.68 -4.36 -15.34
N GLN A 173 -15.15 -3.88 -16.46
CA GLN A 173 -15.95 -3.74 -17.66
C GLN A 173 -16.40 -5.16 -17.95
N GLY A 174 -17.53 -5.57 -17.35
CA GLY A 174 -18.34 -6.64 -17.91
C GLY A 174 -18.51 -6.33 -19.40
N PRO A 175 -18.61 -7.36 -20.26
CA PRO A 175 -18.53 -7.20 -21.71
C PRO A 175 -19.31 -5.97 -22.13
N GLN A 176 -18.61 -5.00 -22.73
CA GLN A 176 -19.18 -3.75 -23.23
C GLN A 176 -20.54 -4.07 -23.83
N GLN A 177 -21.62 -3.60 -23.20
CA GLN A 177 -22.91 -3.59 -23.87
C GLN A 177 -22.69 -2.84 -25.18
N PRO A 178 -22.92 -3.47 -26.35
CA PRO A 178 -22.76 -2.78 -27.61
C PRO A 178 -23.70 -1.58 -27.58
N GLN A 179 -23.09 -0.41 -27.67
CA GLN A 179 -23.77 0.87 -27.78
C GLN A 179 -24.79 0.76 -28.92
N PRO A 180 -26.09 1.07 -28.72
CA PRO A 180 -27.05 1.06 -29.82
C PRO A 180 -26.58 2.08 -30.86
N GLN A 181 -26.15 1.60 -32.04
CA GLN A 181 -25.87 2.48 -33.17
C GLN A 181 -27.19 3.16 -33.59
N PRO A 182 -27.23 4.49 -33.72
CA PRO A 182 -28.38 5.16 -34.30
C PRO A 182 -28.33 5.05 -35.83
N GLY A 183 -29.44 4.58 -36.42
CA GLY A 183 -29.80 4.93 -37.79
C GLY A 183 -29.73 3.79 -38.81
N TRP A 184 -30.86 3.08 -38.95
CA TRP A 184 -31.29 2.64 -40.28
C TRP A 184 -32.58 3.37 -40.62
N GLN A 185 -32.46 4.32 -41.56
CA GLN A 185 -33.58 5.01 -42.17
C GLN A 185 -34.43 4.00 -42.94
N GLN A 186 -35.71 3.92 -42.60
CA GLN A 186 -36.69 3.08 -43.26
C GLN A 186 -37.16 3.78 -44.55
N PRO A 187 -37.04 3.18 -45.75
CA PRO A 187 -37.55 3.81 -46.96
C PRO A 187 -39.07 3.73 -46.95
N HIS A 188 -39.70 4.88 -47.20
CA HIS A 188 -41.13 4.97 -47.48
C HIS A 188 -41.46 4.24 -48.78
N GLN A 189 -42.48 3.36 -48.77
CA GLN A 189 -43.26 3.05 -49.96
C GLN A 189 -44.76 3.01 -49.63
N GLN A 190 -45.51 3.70 -50.49
CA GLN A 190 -46.96 3.85 -50.52
C GLN A 190 -47.62 2.69 -51.29
N GLY A 191 -48.83 2.31 -50.87
CA GLY A 191 -49.92 1.89 -51.76
C GLY A 191 -50.25 0.39 -51.84
N GLY A 192 -51.52 0.05 -51.55
CA GLY A 192 -52.17 -1.17 -52.07
C GLY A 192 -53.02 -1.94 -51.06
N TRP A 193 -54.33 -1.83 -51.16
CA TRP A 193 -55.34 -2.65 -50.46
C TRP A 193 -55.30 -4.12 -50.89
N GLN A 194 -55.51 -5.07 -49.95
CA GLN A 194 -56.46 -6.20 -50.06
C GLN A 194 -56.39 -7.17 -48.86
N GLN A 195 -57.56 -7.43 -48.27
CA GLN A 195 -57.90 -8.55 -47.39
C GLN A 195 -58.95 -9.39 -48.14
N PRO A 196 -58.92 -10.75 -48.09
CA PRO A 196 -59.96 -11.49 -47.34
C PRO A 196 -59.44 -12.83 -46.72
N GLN A 197 -59.62 -13.06 -45.42
CA GLN A 197 -60.58 -13.98 -44.75
C GLN A 197 -60.12 -15.45 -44.51
N PRO A 198 -60.70 -16.16 -43.49
CA PRO A 198 -60.01 -17.09 -42.60
C PRO A 198 -60.51 -18.55 -42.66
N GLN A 199 -59.81 -19.51 -42.01
CA GLN A 199 -60.36 -20.76 -41.43
C GLN A 199 -59.26 -21.55 -40.68
N THR A 200 -59.30 -21.63 -39.33
CA THR A 200 -59.84 -22.69 -38.44
C THR A 200 -58.90 -23.86 -38.11
N GLY A 201 -58.59 -24.02 -36.82
CA GLY A 201 -57.97 -25.19 -36.20
C GLY A 201 -57.84 -25.06 -34.67
N TRP A 202 -58.86 -25.56 -33.96
CA TRP A 202 -59.10 -25.79 -32.52
C TRP A 202 -57.89 -26.22 -31.64
N GLN A 203 -57.79 -26.16 -30.30
CA GLN A 203 -58.60 -25.71 -29.15
C GLN A 203 -57.72 -25.64 -27.88
N GLN A 204 -58.26 -25.02 -26.83
CA GLN A 204 -57.76 -24.65 -25.49
C GLN A 204 -57.42 -25.81 -24.53
N PRO A 205 -56.81 -25.48 -23.36
CA PRO A 205 -57.58 -25.63 -22.10
C PRO A 205 -57.61 -24.35 -21.22
N GLN A 206 -58.83 -24.00 -20.75
CA GLN A 206 -59.14 -23.19 -19.55
C GLN A 206 -58.97 -24.07 -18.28
N GLY A 207 -58.74 -23.60 -17.05
CA GLY A 207 -58.67 -22.30 -16.39
C GLY A 207 -58.16 -22.52 -14.93
N GLN A 208 -57.41 -21.59 -14.30
CA GLN A 208 -57.85 -20.47 -13.42
C GLN A 208 -57.56 -20.76 -11.92
N PRO A 209 -57.54 -19.77 -10.96
CA PRO A 209 -57.23 -18.32 -11.03
C PRO A 209 -56.48 -17.71 -9.78
N GLY A 210 -56.07 -16.42 -9.87
CA GLY A 210 -55.92 -15.45 -8.75
C GLY A 210 -54.59 -15.46 -7.96
N TRP A 211 -53.87 -14.36 -7.68
CA TRP A 211 -54.33 -13.06 -7.16
C TRP A 211 -53.40 -11.88 -7.52
N GLN A 212 -53.99 -10.69 -7.42
CA GLN A 212 -53.50 -9.36 -7.77
C GLN A 212 -52.56 -8.73 -6.72
N GLN A 213 -51.61 -7.94 -7.23
CA GLN A 213 -51.23 -6.57 -6.84
C GLN A 213 -51.52 -6.08 -5.40
N SER A 214 -50.45 -5.70 -4.69
CA SER A 214 -50.48 -4.65 -3.67
C SER A 214 -49.20 -3.81 -3.71
N SER A 215 -49.38 -2.55 -4.09
CA SER A 215 -48.42 -1.46 -4.03
C SER A 215 -48.44 -0.83 -2.64
N GLN A 216 -47.33 -0.87 -1.88
CA GLN A 216 -47.09 0.06 -0.76
C GLN A 216 -45.57 0.34 -0.60
N GLN A 217 -45.21 1.62 -0.74
CA GLN A 217 -43.95 2.19 -0.26
C GLN A 217 -43.91 2.19 1.27
N PRO A 218 -42.71 2.10 1.87
CA PRO A 218 -42.42 2.84 3.09
C PRO A 218 -41.53 4.05 2.78
N THR A 219 -42.14 5.23 2.78
CA THR A 219 -41.46 6.49 3.07
C THR A 219 -40.97 6.41 4.51
N TYR A 220 -39.67 6.51 4.75
CA TYR A 220 -39.15 6.91 6.06
C TYR A 220 -38.63 8.33 5.99
N GLN A 221 -39.41 9.19 6.65
CA GLN A 221 -39.16 10.60 6.89
C GLN A 221 -37.94 10.80 7.80
N GLN A 222 -37.18 11.82 7.46
CA GLN A 222 -36.21 12.54 8.28
C GLN A 222 -36.89 13.14 9.53
N PRO A 223 -36.32 13.01 10.75
CA PRO A 223 -36.62 13.91 11.86
C PRO A 223 -35.67 15.09 11.79
N GLN A 224 -36.18 16.24 11.36
CA GLN A 224 -35.51 17.53 11.46
C GLN A 224 -35.98 18.21 12.76
N GLY A 225 -35.13 18.18 13.79
CA GLY A 225 -34.88 19.32 14.67
C GLY A 225 -35.70 19.53 15.96
N GLN A 226 -34.93 19.91 16.99
CA GLN A 226 -35.25 20.79 18.13
C GLN A 226 -36.01 20.17 19.31
N SER A 227 -35.73 20.46 20.58
CA SER A 227 -34.71 21.26 21.28
C SER A 227 -34.96 21.08 22.80
N GLY A 228 -33.95 21.36 23.65
CA GLY A 228 -34.19 21.91 24.98
C GLY A 228 -33.94 21.04 26.22
N LEU A 229 -32.86 21.40 26.93
CA LEU A 229 -32.83 21.64 28.38
C LEU A 229 -33.21 20.50 29.35
N ARG A 230 -32.18 19.88 29.95
CA ARG A 230 -31.91 19.97 31.39
C ARG A 230 -30.50 19.51 31.72
#